data_AF-A0AAW0A8K3-F1
#
_entry.id   AF-A0AAW0A8K3-F1
#
_cell.length_a   1.000
_cell.length_b   1.000
_cell.length_c   1.000
_cell.angle_alpha   90.00
_cell.angle_beta   90.00
_cell.angle_gamma   90.00
#
_symmetry.space_group_name_H-M   'P 1'
#
loop_
_entity.id
_entity.type
_entity.pdbx_description
1 polymer ?
#
loop_
_entity_poly.entity_id
_entity_poly.type
_entity_poly.pdbx_seq_one_letter_code
_entity_poly.pdbx_strand_id
1 'polypeptide(L)'
;MSKNVRLYAVFVSCILHPIAGDNAHLIQLITVQFFLNQHPFEGSSLERIRAPVLLVHCSEDIVYPRRHAEALLELLHAADVDANLVTLEGAPHWGNATHPEETNALLYEFVMSGCDTSKLPPPPEIVESPFLEELARHGLVEGEADVEEVASGCVKL
;
A
#
# COMPACT_ATOMS: atom_id res chain seq x y z
N MET A 1 -11.14 -25.00 -4.69
CA MET A 1 -11.85 -23.71 -4.61
C MET A 1 -10.81 -22.61 -4.66
N SER A 2 -10.78 -21.79 -5.71
CA SER A 2 -9.76 -20.76 -5.92
C SER A 2 -10.11 -19.52 -5.10
N LYS A 3 -9.23 -19.10 -4.18
CA LYS A 3 -9.41 -17.87 -3.40
C LYS A 3 -8.89 -16.69 -4.23
N ASN A 4 -9.75 -15.74 -4.59
CA ASN A 4 -9.34 -14.51 -5.25
C ASN A 4 -8.79 -13.54 -4.19
N VAL A 5 -7.49 -13.31 -4.19
CA VAL A 5 -6.84 -12.28 -3.37
C VAL A 5 -7.10 -10.92 -4.04
N ARG A 6 -7.67 -9.97 -3.30
CA ARG A 6 -7.80 -8.57 -3.74
C ARG A 6 -6.96 -7.71 -2.80
N LEU A 7 -5.91 -7.09 -3.33
CA LEU A 7 -5.07 -6.14 -2.61
C LEU A 7 -5.77 -4.78 -2.60
N TYR A 8 -5.98 -4.21 -1.42
CA TYR A 8 -6.43 -2.83 -1.26
C TYR A 8 -5.29 -2.03 -0.63
N ALA A 9 -4.60 -1.22 -1.43
CA ALA A 9 -3.66 -0.22 -0.94
C ALA A 9 -4.29 1.16 -1.16
N VAL A 10 -4.55 1.89 -0.08
CA VAL A 10 -5.00 3.28 -0.15
C VAL A 10 -3.76 4.16 -0.04
N PHE A 11 -3.30 4.67 -1.18
CA PHE A 11 -2.22 5.63 -1.24
C PHE A 11 -2.80 7.05 -1.25
N VAL A 12 -2.52 7.82 -0.20
CA VAL A 12 -2.69 9.28 -0.24
C VAL A 12 -1.32 9.86 -0.63
N SER A 13 -0.98 9.75 -1.91
CA SER A 13 0.15 10.46 -2.50
C SER A 13 -0.39 11.55 -3.41
N CYS A 14 0.27 12.71 -3.35
CA CYS A 14 -0.07 14.01 -3.94
C CYS A 14 -0.91 14.94 -3.04
N ILE A 15 -0.61 16.24 -3.17
CA ILE A 15 -1.24 17.41 -2.54
C ILE A 15 -0.56 17.91 -1.25
N LEU A 16 0.73 18.24 -1.30
CA LEU A 16 1.28 19.34 -0.48
C LEU A 16 2.40 20.08 -1.25
N HIS A 17 2.04 20.71 -2.37
CA HIS A 17 2.80 21.84 -2.94
C HIS A 17 1.80 22.93 -3.36
N PRO A 18 2.21 24.20 -3.23
CA PRO A 18 1.61 25.08 -2.25
C PRO A 18 0.12 25.31 -2.54
N ILE A 19 -0.74 24.77 -1.68
CA ILE A 19 -2.04 25.39 -1.41
C ILE A 19 -1.74 26.67 -0.61
N ALA A 20 -1.11 27.64 -1.25
CA ALA A 20 -0.94 29.00 -0.74
C ALA A 20 -2.14 29.81 -1.23
N GLY A 21 -3.27 29.63 -0.56
CA GLY A 21 -4.54 30.33 -0.79
C GLY A 21 -5.56 29.97 0.30
N ASP A 22 -6.75 30.59 0.26
CA ASP A 22 -7.87 30.52 1.24
C ASP A 22 -8.45 29.11 1.55
N ASN A 23 -7.76 28.04 1.17
CA ASN A 23 -8.16 26.65 1.35
C ASN A 23 -7.71 26.05 2.70
N ALA A 24 -7.44 26.89 3.70
CA ALA A 24 -7.09 26.45 5.06
C ALA A 24 -8.13 25.46 5.64
N HIS A 25 -9.41 25.63 5.27
CA HIS A 25 -10.47 24.70 5.63
C HIS A 25 -10.29 23.30 5.01
N LEU A 26 -9.85 23.20 3.74
CA LEU A 26 -9.59 21.91 3.11
C LEU A 26 -8.38 21.21 3.74
N ILE A 27 -7.32 21.97 4.03
CA ILE A 27 -6.15 21.44 4.76
C ILE A 27 -6.59 20.91 6.12
N GLN A 28 -7.35 21.69 6.90
CA GLN A 28 -7.88 21.27 8.19
C GLN A 28 -8.77 20.02 8.08
N LEU A 29 -9.59 19.93 7.03
CA LEU A 29 -10.47 18.78 6.80
C LEU A 29 -9.65 17.50 6.54
N ILE A 30 -8.66 17.56 5.64
CA ILE A 30 -7.88 16.38 5.24
C ILE A 30 -6.80 15.99 6.26
N THR A 31 -6.24 16.94 7.03
CA THR A 31 -5.15 16.66 7.97
C THR A 31 -5.56 16.58 9.42
N VAL A 32 -6.65 17.23 9.85
CA VAL A 32 -7.07 17.26 11.26
C VAL A 32 -8.37 16.50 11.43
N GLN A 33 -9.42 16.88 10.69
CA GLN A 33 -10.73 16.22 10.85
C GLN A 33 -10.69 14.75 10.46
N PHE A 34 -9.90 14.37 9.45
CA PHE A 34 -9.71 12.95 9.09
C PHE A 34 -9.25 12.12 10.29
N PHE A 35 -8.32 12.64 11.10
CA PHE A 35 -7.80 11.94 12.27
C PHE A 35 -8.73 12.02 13.48
N LEU A 36 -9.39 13.17 13.67
CA LEU A 36 -10.35 13.36 14.78
C LEU A 36 -11.63 12.55 14.61
N ASN A 37 -12.07 12.33 13.36
CA ASN A 37 -13.32 11.65 13.05
C ASN A 37 -13.09 10.18 12.63
N GLN A 38 -11.94 9.58 12.98
CA GLN A 38 -11.75 8.16 12.77
C GLN A 38 -12.72 7.37 13.65
N HIS A 39 -13.65 6.68 13.00
CA HIS A 39 -14.52 5.74 13.68
C HIS A 39 -13.83 4.37 13.77
N PRO A 40 -13.90 3.69 14.92
CA PRO A 40 -13.48 2.30 15.02
C PRO A 40 -14.20 1.45 13.96
N PHE A 41 -13.49 0.46 13.40
CA PHE A 41 -14.12 -0.48 12.49
C PHE A 41 -15.22 -1.26 13.22
N GLU A 42 -16.42 -1.27 12.66
CA GLU A 42 -17.50 -2.14 13.16
C GLU A 42 -17.16 -3.60 12.84
N GLY A 43 -17.31 -4.51 13.81
CA GLY A 43 -16.99 -5.92 13.64
C GLY A 43 -17.71 -6.57 12.45
N SER A 44 -18.97 -6.19 12.22
CA SER A 44 -19.79 -6.63 11.08
C SER A 44 -19.18 -6.30 9.71
N SER A 45 -18.39 -5.23 9.63
CA SER A 45 -17.70 -4.84 8.40
C SER A 45 -16.46 -5.71 8.17
N LEU A 46 -15.75 -6.09 9.24
CA LEU A 46 -14.56 -6.94 9.17
C LEU A 46 -14.89 -8.40 8.81
N GLU A 47 -16.01 -8.93 9.30
CA GLU A 47 -16.51 -10.28 8.97
C GLU A 47 -16.72 -10.53 7.46
N ARG A 48 -16.83 -9.45 6.66
CA ARG A 48 -16.99 -9.53 5.22
C ARG A 48 -15.70 -9.84 4.48
N ILE A 49 -14.55 -9.75 5.14
CA ILE A 49 -13.24 -10.04 4.55
C ILE A 49 -13.12 -11.56 4.37
N ARG A 50 -12.79 -11.99 3.15
CA ARG A 50 -12.68 -13.41 2.76
C ARG A 50 -11.28 -13.81 2.31
N ALA A 51 -10.33 -12.89 2.39
CA ALA A 51 -8.94 -13.10 1.99
C ALA A 51 -8.02 -12.85 3.20
N PRO A 52 -6.83 -13.48 3.23
CA PRO A 52 -5.82 -13.17 4.23
C PRO A 52 -5.45 -11.68 4.21
N VAL A 53 -5.07 -11.14 5.37
CA VAL A 53 -4.66 -9.74 5.54
C VAL A 53 -3.24 -9.67 6.09
N LEU A 54 -2.38 -8.89 5.44
CA LEU A 54 -1.08 -8.50 5.97
C LEU A 54 -1.13 -7.04 6.41
N LEU A 55 -0.88 -6.80 7.69
CA LEU A 55 -0.63 -5.48 8.24
C LEU A 55 0.89 -5.26 8.27
N VAL A 56 1.35 -4.15 7.70
CA VAL A 56 2.76 -3.74 7.73
C VAL A 56 2.85 -2.43 8.51
N HIS A 57 3.63 -2.42 9.59
CA HIS A 57 3.89 -1.24 10.41
C HIS A 57 5.34 -0.80 10.25
N CYS A 58 5.60 0.50 10.14
CA CYS A 58 6.95 1.04 10.04
C CYS A 58 7.45 1.48 11.44
N SER A 59 8.60 0.99 11.89
CA SER A 59 9.02 1.12 13.30
C SER A 59 9.27 2.56 13.77
N GLU A 60 9.66 3.44 12.86
CA GLU A 60 9.93 4.87 13.11
C GLU A 60 8.73 5.75 12.71
N ASP A 61 7.53 5.17 12.54
CA ASP A 61 6.31 5.91 12.27
C ASP A 61 5.82 6.67 13.50
N ILE A 62 6.05 7.99 13.47
CA ILE A 62 5.58 8.91 14.52
C ILE A 62 4.10 9.28 14.40
N VAL A 63 3.46 9.02 13.25
CA VAL A 63 2.08 9.40 12.94
C VAL A 63 1.12 8.30 13.39
N TYR A 64 1.46 7.03 13.10
CA TYR A 64 0.64 5.87 13.45
C TYR A 64 1.41 4.88 14.34
N PRO A 65 1.34 5.08 15.68
CA PRO A 65 1.96 4.18 16.63
C PRO A 65 1.53 2.71 16.46
N ARG A 66 2.49 1.79 16.65
CA ARG A 66 2.33 0.33 16.55
C ARG A 66 1.05 -0.23 17.19
N ARG A 67 0.68 0.28 18.37
CA ARG A 67 -0.53 -0.13 19.11
C ARG A 67 -1.81 -0.07 18.27
N HIS A 68 -1.89 0.82 17.28
CA HIS A 68 -3.05 0.91 16.41
C HIS A 68 -3.13 -0.28 15.45
N ALA A 69 -2.00 -0.73 14.92
CA ALA A 69 -1.93 -1.92 14.09
C ALA A 69 -2.21 -3.19 14.90
N GLU A 70 -1.72 -3.24 16.15
CA GLU A 70 -2.01 -4.35 17.08
C GLU A 70 -3.50 -4.42 17.43
N ALA A 71 -4.13 -3.29 17.76
CA ALA A 71 -5.57 -3.24 18.01
C ALA A 71 -6.39 -3.66 16.77
N LEU A 72 -5.96 -3.28 15.55
CA LEU A 72 -6.61 -3.72 14.32
C LEU A 72 -6.43 -5.23 14.09
N LEU A 73 -5.27 -5.79 14.39
CA LEU A 73 -5.01 -7.22 14.30
C LEU A 73 -5.96 -8.01 15.21
N GLU A 74 -6.14 -7.56 16.46
CA GLU A 74 -7.07 -8.17 17.41
C GLU A 74 -8.51 -8.17 16.88
N LEU A 75 -8.95 -7.05 16.28
CA LEU A 75 -10.29 -6.94 15.68
C LEU A 75 -10.46 -7.86 14.47
N LEU A 76 -9.43 -8.01 13.62
CA LEU A 76 -9.46 -8.93 12.49
C LEU A 76 -9.55 -10.39 12.96
N HIS A 77 -8.75 -10.77 13.96
CA HIS A 77 -8.81 -12.12 14.54
C HIS A 77 -10.16 -12.39 15.21
N ALA A 78 -10.72 -11.41 15.93
CA ALA A 78 -12.06 -11.53 16.53
C ALA A 78 -13.17 -11.73 15.48
N ALA A 79 -12.95 -11.26 14.25
CA ALA A 79 -13.84 -11.46 13.11
C ALA A 79 -13.51 -12.71 12.27
N ASP A 80 -12.68 -13.63 12.79
CA ASP A 80 -12.24 -14.86 12.11
C ASP A 80 -11.51 -14.61 10.78
N VAL A 81 -10.82 -13.47 10.67
CA VAL A 81 -9.97 -13.13 9.52
C VAL A 81 -8.54 -13.62 9.75
N ASP A 82 -8.01 -14.39 8.81
CA ASP A 82 -6.59 -14.76 8.76
C ASP A 82 -5.73 -13.51 8.54
N ALA A 83 -5.10 -13.02 9.60
CA ALA A 83 -4.37 -11.77 9.58
C ALA A 83 -3.02 -11.88 10.28
N ASN A 84 -2.00 -11.19 9.77
CA ASN A 84 -0.67 -11.10 10.37
C ASN A 84 -0.21 -9.65 10.43
N LEU A 85 0.64 -9.33 11.41
CA LEU A 85 1.30 -8.04 11.56
C LEU A 85 2.82 -8.21 11.47
N VAL A 86 3.44 -7.47 10.56
CA VAL A 86 4.88 -7.40 10.38
C VAL A 86 5.36 -5.96 10.63
N THR A 87 6.53 -5.83 11.24
CA THR A 87 7.21 -4.54 11.41
C THR A 87 8.33 -4.40 10.40
N LEU A 88 8.36 -3.26 9.71
CA LEU A 88 9.44 -2.81 8.85
C LEU A 88 10.38 -1.93 9.69
N GLU A 89 11.50 -2.51 10.11
CA GLU A 89 12.46 -1.87 11.01
C GLU A 89 13.20 -0.70 10.32
N GLY A 90 13.39 0.40 11.05
CA GLY A 90 14.03 1.62 10.54
C GLY A 90 13.16 2.49 9.62
N ALA A 91 11.99 2.00 9.21
CA ALA A 91 11.13 2.70 8.28
C ALA A 91 10.31 3.82 8.96
N PRO A 92 10.28 5.05 8.39
CA PRO A 92 9.34 6.09 8.77
C PRO A 92 7.95 5.78 8.19
N HIS A 93 6.98 6.68 8.41
CA HIS A 93 5.59 6.55 7.93
C HIS A 93 5.48 6.11 6.45
N TRP A 94 6.37 6.60 5.59
CA TRP A 94 6.44 6.26 4.16
C TRP A 94 7.43 5.12 3.88
N GLY A 95 7.28 3.99 4.57
CA GLY A 95 8.16 2.82 4.44
C GLY A 95 8.24 2.31 3.00
N ASN A 96 7.14 2.34 2.26
CA ASN A 96 7.12 1.94 0.85
C ASN A 96 8.00 2.80 -0.08
N ALA A 97 8.24 4.07 0.28
CA ALA A 97 9.05 4.99 -0.51
C ALA A 97 10.52 5.01 -0.05
N THR A 98 10.75 4.76 1.23
CA THR A 98 12.08 4.83 1.85
C THR A 98 12.79 3.48 1.96
N HIS A 99 12.00 2.40 2.02
CA HIS A 99 12.41 1.00 2.12
C HIS A 99 11.64 0.17 1.06
N PRO A 100 11.75 0.55 -0.23
CA PRO A 100 10.96 -0.07 -1.29
C PRO A 100 11.31 -1.54 -1.51
N GLU A 101 12.59 -1.91 -1.38
CA GLU A 101 13.04 -3.29 -1.60
C GLU A 101 12.41 -4.25 -0.58
N GLU A 102 12.49 -3.89 0.70
CA GLU A 102 11.93 -4.68 1.80
C GLU A 102 10.40 -4.71 1.75
N THR A 103 9.77 -3.56 1.45
CA THR A 103 8.32 -3.50 1.29
C THR A 103 7.85 -4.39 0.14
N ASN A 104 8.52 -4.31 -1.02
CA ASN A 104 8.16 -5.10 -2.20
C ASN A 104 8.40 -6.59 -1.97
N ALA A 105 9.49 -6.97 -1.29
CA ALA A 105 9.75 -8.35 -0.92
C ALA A 105 8.66 -8.92 -0.01
N LEU A 106 8.27 -8.18 1.04
CA LEU A 106 7.19 -8.58 1.95
C LEU A 106 5.85 -8.76 1.22
N LEU A 107 5.49 -7.82 0.35
CA LEU A 107 4.25 -7.89 -0.42
C LEU A 107 4.28 -9.06 -1.41
N TYR A 108 5.41 -9.27 -2.09
CA TYR A 108 5.60 -10.39 -3.01
C TYR A 108 5.44 -11.73 -2.29
N GLU A 109 6.17 -11.95 -1.20
CA GLU A 109 6.10 -13.18 -0.42
C GLU A 109 4.68 -13.47 0.07
N PHE A 110 3.99 -12.44 0.59
CA PHE A 110 2.62 -12.59 1.06
C PHE A 110 1.66 -12.98 -0.06
N VAL A 111 1.70 -12.29 -1.20
CA VAL A 111 0.83 -12.61 -2.36
C VAL A 111 1.13 -14.01 -2.88
N MET A 112 2.41 -14.33 -3.06
CA MET A 112 2.83 -15.62 -3.61
C MET A 112 2.50 -16.78 -2.67
N SER A 113 2.52 -16.59 -1.36
CA SER A 113 2.11 -17.62 -0.39
C SER A 113 0.64 -18.05 -0.53
N GLY A 114 -0.22 -17.13 -0.99
CA GLY A 114 -1.65 -17.38 -1.20
C GLY A 114 -2.03 -17.76 -2.63
N CYS A 115 -1.10 -17.65 -3.58
CA CYS A 115 -1.35 -17.86 -5.00
C CYS A 115 -0.97 -19.28 -5.45
N ASP A 116 -1.83 -19.88 -6.27
CA ASP A 116 -1.48 -21.07 -7.03
C ASP A 116 -0.63 -20.65 -8.25
N THR A 117 0.69 -20.73 -8.09
CA THR A 117 1.66 -20.26 -9.09
C THR A 117 1.51 -20.95 -10.44
N SER A 118 0.95 -22.17 -10.47
CA SER A 118 0.69 -22.91 -11.71
C SER A 118 -0.38 -22.25 -12.61
N LYS A 119 -1.15 -21.31 -12.06
CA LYS A 119 -2.22 -20.59 -12.75
C LYS A 119 -1.89 -19.14 -13.07
N LEU A 120 -0.69 -18.67 -12.75
CA LEU A 120 -0.31 -17.30 -13.04
C LEU A 120 -0.08 -17.13 -14.55
N PRO A 121 -0.65 -16.09 -15.18
CA PRO A 121 -0.28 -15.76 -16.55
C PRO A 121 1.20 -15.34 -16.59
N PRO A 122 1.89 -15.53 -17.73
CA PRO A 122 3.22 -14.97 -17.90
C PRO A 122 3.17 -13.44 -17.72
N PRO A 123 4.22 -12.82 -17.13
CA PRO A 123 4.32 -11.37 -17.07
C PRO A 123 4.20 -10.78 -18.48
N PRO A 124 3.48 -9.66 -18.65
CA PRO A 124 3.45 -8.97 -19.93
C PRO A 124 4.86 -8.49 -20.31
N GLU A 125 5.24 -8.62 -21.58
CA GLU A 125 6.54 -8.14 -22.08
C GLU A 125 6.68 -6.62 -22.01
N ILE A 126 5.54 -5.90 -22.03
CA ILE A 126 5.47 -4.45 -22.01
C ILE A 126 4.43 -4.04 -20.96
N VAL A 127 4.82 -3.17 -20.04
CA VAL A 127 3.93 -2.53 -19.07
C VAL A 127 3.92 -1.03 -19.36
N GLU A 128 2.80 -0.52 -19.84
CA GLU A 128 2.60 0.92 -20.06
C GLU A 128 1.75 1.49 -18.92
N SER A 129 2.14 2.67 -18.43
CA SER A 129 1.31 3.41 -17.48
C SER A 129 0.01 3.85 -18.16
N PRO A 130 -1.17 3.60 -17.58
CA PRO A 130 -2.43 4.10 -18.14
C PRO A 130 -2.53 5.64 -18.12
N PHE A 131 -1.58 6.30 -17.44
CA PHE A 131 -1.49 7.75 -17.33
C PHE A 131 -0.44 8.37 -18.25
N LEU A 132 0.25 7.58 -19.09
CA LEU A 132 1.37 8.07 -19.89
C LEU A 132 1.00 9.30 -20.74
N GLU A 133 -0.15 9.26 -21.42
CA GLU A 133 -0.65 10.39 -22.21
C GLU A 133 -0.98 11.63 -21.36
N GLU A 134 -1.52 11.43 -20.16
CA GLU A 134 -1.86 12.54 -19.25
C GLU A 134 -0.59 13.17 -18.69
N LEU A 135 0.37 12.34 -18.25
CA LEU A 135 1.66 12.81 -17.76
C LEU A 135 2.43 13.56 -18.84
N ALA A 136 2.42 13.07 -20.09
CA ALA A 136 3.02 13.77 -21.22
C ALA A 136 2.37 15.15 -21.44
N ARG A 137 1.04 15.26 -21.32
CA ARG A 137 0.32 16.54 -21.38
C ARG A 137 0.72 17.51 -20.28
N HIS A 138 1.14 17.02 -19.11
CA HIS A 138 1.65 17.84 -17.99
C HIS A 138 3.17 17.99 -17.99
N GLY A 139 3.85 17.62 -19.08
CA GLY A 139 5.28 17.91 -19.27
C GLY A 139 6.23 16.78 -18.94
N LEU A 140 5.76 15.54 -18.75
CA LEU A 140 6.65 14.38 -18.74
C LEU A 140 7.30 14.22 -20.13
N VAL A 141 8.62 14.33 -20.20
CA VAL A 141 9.38 14.14 -21.44
C VAL A 141 9.77 12.66 -21.57
N GLU A 142 9.51 12.05 -22.73
CA GLU A 142 9.96 10.69 -23.02
C GLU A 142 11.49 10.59 -22.87
N GLY A 143 11.95 9.67 -22.01
CA GLY A 143 13.37 9.49 -21.67
C GLY A 143 13.83 10.11 -20.35
N GLU A 144 12.98 10.86 -19.65
CA GLU A 144 13.21 11.26 -18.24
C GLU A 144 12.54 10.32 -17.23
N ALA A 145 11.68 9.41 -17.69
CA ALA A 145 11.34 8.26 -16.90
C ALA A 145 12.64 7.47 -16.69
N ASP A 146 13.09 7.35 -15.44
CA ASP A 146 14.17 6.45 -15.08
C ASP A 146 13.78 5.07 -15.64
N VAL A 147 14.36 4.73 -16.78
CA VAL A 147 14.40 3.36 -17.27
C VAL A 147 15.30 2.70 -16.25
N GLU A 148 14.71 2.21 -15.15
CA GLU A 148 15.31 1.08 -14.49
C GLU A 148 15.36 0.02 -15.58
N GLU A 149 16.55 -0.10 -16.18
CA GLU A 149 16.95 -1.29 -16.91
C GLU A 149 16.52 -2.42 -16.00
N VAL A 150 15.44 -3.11 -16.38
CA VAL A 150 14.90 -4.24 -15.62
C VAL A 150 16.07 -5.18 -15.53
N ALA A 151 16.77 -5.14 -14.39
CA ALA A 151 18.05 -5.79 -14.29
C ALA A 151 17.75 -7.23 -14.66
N SER A 152 18.52 -7.76 -15.62
CA SER A 152 18.50 -9.17 -16.03
C SER A 152 18.70 -10.14 -14.85
N GLY A 153 18.78 -9.65 -13.61
CA GLY A 153 18.64 -10.36 -12.35
C GLY A 153 17.22 -10.44 -11.82
N CYS A 154 16.18 -10.54 -12.67
CA CYS A 154 15.01 -11.32 -12.27
C CYS A 154 15.56 -12.66 -11.74
N VAL A 155 15.40 -12.89 -10.44
CA VAL A 155 15.87 -14.11 -9.78
C VAL A 155 15.47 -15.26 -10.67
N LYS A 156 16.47 -15.97 -11.21
CA LYS A 156 16.22 -17.21 -11.93
C LYS A 156 15.48 -18.13 -10.97
N LEU A 157 14.18 -18.24 -11.17
CA LEU A 157 13.33 -19.30 -10.64
C LEU A 157 13.79 -20.65 -11.21
#